data_AF-A0A7V9FAD2-F1
#
_entry.id   AF-A0A7V9FAD2-F1
#
_cell.length_a   1.000
_cell.length_b   1.000
_cell.length_c   1.000
_cell.angle_alpha   90.00
_cell.angle_beta   90.00
_cell.angle_gamma   90.00
#
_symmetry.space_group_name_H-M   'P 1'
#
loop_
_entity.id
_entity.type
_entity.pdbx_description
1 polymer ?
#
loop_
_entity_poly.entity_id
_entity_poly.type
_entity_poly.pdbx_seq_one_letter_code
_entity_poly.pdbx_strand_id
1 'polypeptide(L)' 'MAEPISTVVVTGIGCMSPLAAGRERSWRRLISAEGGVRAIDRFDTEGYPSRIAAQVPDFHPEDYLERK' A
#
# COMPACT_ATOMS: atom_id res chain seq x y z
N MET A 1 28.12 -25.12 25.86
CA MET A 1 26.88 -24.39 26.21
C MET A 1 26.48 -23.61 24.97
N ALA A 2 25.28 -23.84 24.44
CA ALA A 2 24.76 -23.07 23.30
C ALA A 2 24.15 -21.75 23.81
N GLU A 3 24.36 -20.65 23.11
CA GLU A 3 23.72 -19.38 23.46
C GLU A 3 22.19 -19.47 23.27
N PRO A 4 21.41 -18.80 24.15
CA PRO A 4 19.96 -18.77 24.01
C PRO A 4 19.57 -18.02 22.73
N ILE A 5 18.87 -18.70 21.83
CA ILE A 5 18.29 -18.09 20.63
C ILE A 5 17.25 -17.06 21.10
N SER A 6 17.52 -15.78 20.88
CA SER A 6 16.48 -14.75 21.02
C SER A 6 15.45 -14.95 19.92
N THR A 7 14.20 -15.26 20.30
CA THR A 7 13.11 -15.37 19.33
C THR A 7 12.74 -13.98 18.85
N VAL A 8 12.92 -13.74 17.55
CA VAL A 8 12.47 -12.51 16.88
C VAL A 8 11.04 -12.70 16.41
N VAL A 9 10.16 -11.77 16.75
CA VAL A 9 8.74 -11.80 16.41
C VAL A 9 8.30 -10.51 15.70
N VAL A 10 7.24 -10.59 14.89
CA VAL A 10 6.60 -9.43 14.28
C VAL A 10 5.57 -8.86 15.25
N THR A 11 5.78 -7.65 15.75
CA THR A 11 4.88 -6.98 16.70
C THR A 11 4.00 -5.90 16.05
N GLY A 12 4.26 -5.54 14.79
CA GLY A 12 3.52 -4.52 14.08
C GLY A 12 3.66 -4.66 12.56
N ILE A 13 2.60 -4.31 11.85
CA ILE A 13 2.56 -4.29 10.38
C ILE A 13 1.86 -3.01 9.94
N GLY A 14 2.42 -2.33 8.96
CA GLY A 14 1.77 -1.26 8.20
C GLY A 14 1.78 -1.63 6.71
N CYS A 15 0.76 -1.23 5.96
CA CYS A 15 0.68 -1.49 4.53
C CYS A 15 0.08 -0.29 3.80
N MET A 16 0.74 0.12 2.73
CA MET A 16 0.16 0.99 1.69
C MET A 16 0.30 0.26 0.36
N SER A 17 -0.82 0.06 -0.32
CA SER A 17 -0.88 -0.74 -1.52
C SER A 17 -1.91 -0.18 -2.51
N PRO A 18 -1.89 -0.64 -3.77
CA PRO A 18 -2.93 -0.31 -4.74
C PRO A 18 -4.33 -0.79 -4.32
N LEU A 19 -4.41 -1.75 -3.40
CA LEU A 19 -5.67 -2.20 -2.83
C LEU A 19 -6.19 -1.22 -1.78
N ALA A 20 -5.33 -0.63 -0.95
CA ALA A 20 -5.70 0.38 0.04
C ALA A 20 -4.49 1.00 0.76
N ALA A 21 -4.69 2.18 1.36
CA ALA A 21 -3.93 2.61 2.52
C ALA A 21 -4.45 1.90 3.79
N GLY A 22 -3.56 1.31 4.58
CA GLY A 22 -3.87 0.60 5.82
C GLY A 22 -3.91 -0.92 5.68
N ARG A 23 -3.48 -1.62 6.74
CA ARG A 23 -3.31 -3.08 6.76
C ARG A 23 -4.65 -3.84 6.68
N GLU A 24 -5.68 -3.41 7.40
CA GLU A 24 -6.98 -4.11 7.45
C GLU A 24 -7.70 -4.05 6.11
N ARG A 25 -7.73 -2.86 5.47
CA ARG A 25 -8.39 -2.67 4.18
C ARG A 25 -7.61 -3.38 3.07
N SER A 26 -6.28 -3.30 3.09
CA SER A 26 -5.43 -4.01 2.12
C SER A 26 -5.63 -5.53 2.22
N TRP A 27 -5.61 -6.08 3.44
CA TRP A 27 -5.79 -7.52 3.65
C TRP A 27 -7.16 -8.01 3.20
N ARG A 28 -8.24 -7.31 3.58
CA ARG A 28 -9.60 -7.68 3.18
C ARG A 28 -9.76 -7.76 1.66
N ARG A 29 -9.28 -6.75 0.94
CA ARG A 29 -9.36 -6.71 -0.53
C ARG A 29 -8.51 -7.79 -1.18
N LEU A 30 -7.32 -8.07 -0.62
CA LEU A 30 -6.43 -9.11 -1.11
C LEU A 30 -7.09 -10.50 -1.03
N ILE A 31 -7.64 -10.86 0.13
CA ILE A 31 -8.29 -12.17 0.31
C ILE A 31 -9.61 -12.29 -0.46
N SER A 32 -10.24 -11.16 -0.81
CA SER A 32 -11.40 -11.08 -1.70
C SER A 32 -11.03 -11.11 -3.19
N ALA A 33 -9.75 -11.30 -3.54
CA ALA A 33 -9.24 -11.30 -4.90
C ALA A 33 -9.56 -10.02 -5.70
N GLU A 34 -9.66 -8.88 -5.02
CA GLU A 34 -9.82 -7.59 -5.68
C GLU A 34 -8.52 -7.16 -6.37
N GLY A 35 -8.63 -6.49 -7.53
CA GLY A 35 -7.51 -5.93 -8.28
C GLY A 35 -7.29 -4.45 -7.98
N GLY A 36 -6.03 -4.01 -7.96
CA GLY A 36 -5.67 -2.60 -7.73
C GLY A 36 -5.19 -1.83 -8.97
N VAL A 37 -5.11 -2.48 -10.14
CA VAL A 37 -4.68 -1.85 -11.40
C VAL A 37 -5.88 -1.14 -12.03
N ARG A 38 -5.70 0.14 -12.36
CA ARG A 38 -6.74 1.00 -12.96
C ARG A 38 -6.11 2.04 -13.88
N ALA A 39 -6.94 2.79 -14.59
CA ALA A 39 -6.48 3.96 -15.35
C ALA A 39 -5.75 4.96 -14.44
N ILE A 40 -4.70 5.58 -14.97
CA ILE A 40 -3.98 6.65 -14.29
C ILE A 40 -4.86 7.90 -14.26
N ASP A 41 -5.04 8.49 -13.09
CA ASP A 41 -5.90 9.66 -12.84
C ASP A 41 -5.15 10.81 -12.14
N ARG A 42 -3.87 10.63 -11.81
CA ARG A 42 -3.05 11.63 -11.11
C ARG A 42 -2.35 12.63 -12.02
N PHE A 43 -2.26 12.34 -13.32
CA PHE A 43 -1.67 13.21 -14.33
C PHE A 43 -2.16 12.81 -15.72
N ASP A 44 -1.93 13.67 -16.73
CA ASP A 44 -2.27 13.38 -18.11
C ASP A 44 -1.31 12.35 -18.72
N THR A 45 -1.87 11.29 -19.30
CA THR A 45 -1.11 10.18 -19.89
C THR A 45 -0.95 10.28 -21.40
N GLU A 46 -1.33 11.41 -22.02
CA GLU A 46 -1.08 11.63 -23.45
C GLU A 46 0.41 11.44 -23.80
N GLY A 47 0.69 10.73 -24.90
CA GLY A 47 2.04 10.40 -25.35
C GLY A 47 2.72 9.23 -24.62
N TYR A 48 2.16 8.70 -23.53
CA TYR A 48 2.73 7.54 -22.84
C TYR A 48 2.25 6.21 -23.43
N PRO A 49 3.12 5.18 -23.51
CA PRO A 49 2.77 3.85 -24.02
C PRO A 49 1.87 3.06 -23.05
N SER A 50 1.83 3.42 -21.77
CA SER A 50 0.95 2.82 -20.76
C SER A 50 0.10 3.90 -20.11
N ARG A 51 -1.18 3.58 -19.88
CA ARG A 51 -2.19 4.48 -19.26
C ARG A 51 -2.82 3.88 -18.01
N ILE A 52 -2.26 2.78 -17.52
CA ILE A 52 -2.73 2.07 -16.33
C ILE A 52 -1.61 1.99 -15.29
N ALA A 53 -1.99 2.02 -14.02
CA ALA A 53 -1.08 1.82 -12.91
C ALA A 53 -1.81 1.24 -11.70
N ALA A 54 -1.03 0.67 -10.79
CA ALA A 54 -1.49 0.23 -9.48
C ALA A 54 -1.27 1.39 -8.49
N GLN A 55 -2.18 2.36 -8.48
CA GLN A 55 -2.05 3.58 -7.68
C GLN A 55 -2.66 3.40 -6.29
N VAL A 56 -1.99 3.86 -5.23
CA VAL A 56 -2.56 3.87 -3.87
C VAL A 56 -3.82 4.74 -3.86
N PRO A 57 -4.99 4.21 -3.47
CA PRO A 57 -6.22 4.99 -3.39
C PRO A 57 -6.26 5.80 -2.08
N ASP A 58 -6.92 6.97 -2.12
CA ASP A 58 -7.33 7.75 -0.94
C ASP A 58 -6.19 8.06 0.05
N PHE A 59 -4.96 8.29 -0.44
CA PHE A 59 -3.82 8.63 0.42
C PHE A 59 -3.66 10.15 0.56
N HIS A 60 -3.70 10.59 1.80
CA HIS A 60 -3.59 11.98 2.24
C HIS A 60 -2.40 12.12 3.19
N PRO A 61 -1.28 12.76 2.78
CA PRO A 61 -0.11 12.93 3.65
C PRO A 61 -0.43 13.61 4.99
N GLU A 62 -1.40 14.52 4.99
CA GLU A 62 -1.91 15.26 6.14
C GLU A 62 -2.49 14.35 7.26
N ASP A 63 -2.88 13.11 6.93
CA ASP A 63 -3.33 12.14 7.93
C ASP A 63 -2.17 11.60 8.78
N TYR A 64 -0.92 11.80 8.35
CA TYR A 64 0.28 11.21 8.95
C TYR A 64 1.38 12.22 9.27
N LEU A 65 1.38 13.36 8.58
CA LEU A 65 2.43 14.36 8.62
C LEU A 65 1.83 15.74 8.83
N GLU A 66 2.38 16.48 9.77
CA GLU A 66 2.07 17.90 9.92
C GLU A 66 2.61 18.69 8.73
N ARG A 67 1.81 19.65 8.26
CA ARG A 67 2.23 20.56 7.19
C ARG A 67 3.27 21.54 7.74
N LYS A 68 4.41 21.60 7.07
CA LYS A 68 5.50 22.53 7.40
C LYS A 68 5.24 23.94 6.87
#